data_AF-A0A524LN40-F1
#
_entry.id   AF-A0A524LN40-F1
#
_cell.length_a   1.000
_cell.length_b   1.000
_cell.length_c   1.000
_cell.angle_alpha   90.00
_cell.angle_beta   90.00
_cell.angle_gamma   90.00
#
_symmetry.space_group_name_H-M   'P 1'
#
loop_
_entity.id
_entity.type
_entity.pdbx_description
1 polymer ?
#
loop_
_entity_poly.entity_id
_entity_poly.type
_entity_poly.pdbx_seq_one_letter_code
_entity_poly.pdbx_strand_id
1 'polypeptide(L)'
;MTKTGHFLVVSMATLIPVLLAAQHTILIDGQFDDWSPIAVAVTDPADDAHDTEGAYPDDGQPAYREYSDVDILEVKFTNDAENLYGYIKASGIIGRTSSDTTGHIKKGRYYFIFTIDVDDNDTTGYRLKEGGYYPDSDGYDMNMEVEFYDGGYNTGHYINHEFTSDY
;
A
#
# COMPACT_ATOMS: atom_id res chain seq x y z
N MET A 1 -22.54 -21.04 -67.62
CA MET A 1 -22.53 -19.70 -66.99
C MET A 1 -22.85 -19.86 -65.52
N THR A 2 -21.84 -19.96 -64.67
CA THR A 2 -21.97 -20.04 -63.20
C THR A 2 -21.55 -18.68 -62.63
N LYS A 3 -22.48 -18.01 -61.92
CA LYS A 3 -22.22 -16.75 -61.22
C LYS A 3 -21.67 -17.04 -59.83
N THR A 4 -20.44 -16.62 -59.56
CA THR A 4 -19.79 -16.66 -58.25
C THR A 4 -20.19 -15.42 -57.45
N GLY A 5 -20.99 -15.60 -56.39
CA GLY A 5 -21.30 -14.53 -55.44
C GLY A 5 -20.14 -14.32 -54.48
N HIS A 6 -19.63 -13.09 -54.40
CA HIS A 6 -18.65 -12.69 -53.38
C HIS A 6 -19.39 -12.21 -52.14
N PHE A 7 -19.21 -12.88 -51.01
CA PHE A 7 -19.65 -12.40 -49.71
C PHE A 7 -18.60 -11.43 -49.15
N LEU A 8 -19.00 -10.18 -48.92
CA LEU A 8 -18.21 -9.20 -48.18
C LEU A 8 -18.41 -9.46 -46.69
N VAL A 9 -17.37 -9.97 -46.00
CA VAL A 9 -17.36 -10.06 -44.53
C VAL A 9 -16.93 -8.69 -44.00
N VAL A 10 -17.89 -7.92 -43.49
CA VAL A 10 -17.60 -6.69 -42.75
C VAL A 10 -17.29 -7.09 -41.32
N SER A 11 -16.00 -7.11 -40.96
CA SER A 11 -15.57 -7.27 -39.58
C SER A 11 -15.88 -5.99 -38.81
N MET A 12 -16.90 -6.03 -37.95
CA MET A 12 -17.14 -4.96 -36.98
C MET A 12 -16.09 -5.06 -35.89
N ALA A 13 -15.08 -4.20 -35.93
CA ALA A 13 -14.18 -4.00 -34.81
C ALA A 13 -14.96 -3.33 -33.67
N THR A 14 -15.29 -4.09 -32.62
CA THR A 14 -15.80 -3.55 -31.37
C THR A 14 -14.66 -2.82 -30.66
N LEU A 15 -14.67 -1.48 -30.72
CA LEU A 15 -13.85 -0.63 -29.87
C LEU A 15 -14.40 -0.72 -28.45
N ILE A 16 -13.77 -1.55 -27.61
CA ILE A 16 -13.98 -1.49 -26.17
C ILE A 16 -13.32 -0.19 -25.69
N PRO A 17 -14.06 0.75 -25.08
CA PRO A 17 -13.44 1.90 -24.45
C PRO A 17 -12.58 1.38 -23.29
N VAL A 18 -11.27 1.40 -23.48
CA VAL A 18 -10.33 1.30 -22.36
C VAL A 18 -10.61 2.55 -21.52
N LEU A 19 -11.23 2.39 -20.35
CA LEU A 19 -11.18 3.45 -19.34
C LEU A 19 -9.69 3.61 -19.00
N LEU A 20 -9.05 4.61 -19.59
CA LEU A 20 -7.85 5.18 -18.99
C LEU A 20 -8.32 5.71 -17.64
N ALA A 21 -7.99 5.00 -16.57
CA ALA A 21 -8.14 5.54 -15.22
C ALA A 21 -7.52 6.95 -15.24
N ALA A 22 -8.24 7.93 -14.68
CA ALA A 22 -7.74 9.30 -14.64
C ALA A 22 -6.38 9.28 -13.94
N GLN A 23 -5.31 9.56 -14.68
CA GLN A 23 -4.00 9.74 -14.07
C GLN A 23 -4.04 11.05 -13.31
N HIS A 24 -3.93 10.96 -11.98
CA HIS A 24 -3.92 12.13 -11.13
C HIS A 24 -2.48 12.63 -11.01
N THR A 25 -2.24 13.87 -11.46
CA THR A 25 -0.97 14.54 -11.22
C THR A 25 -0.91 14.92 -9.76
N ILE A 26 0.00 14.28 -9.02
CA ILE A 26 0.32 14.62 -7.63
C ILE A 26 1.64 15.38 -7.60
N LEU A 27 1.65 16.53 -6.92
CA LEU A 27 2.86 17.32 -6.67
C LEU A 27 3.33 17.07 -5.23
N ILE A 28 4.57 16.59 -5.08
CA ILE A 28 5.19 16.42 -3.78
C ILE A 28 5.81 17.76 -3.35
N ASP A 29 4.97 18.68 -2.86
CA ASP A 29 5.36 20.03 -2.45
C ASP A 29 4.91 20.40 -1.02
N GLY A 30 4.27 19.47 -0.31
CA GLY A 30 3.74 19.66 1.03
C GLY A 30 2.37 20.35 1.08
N GLN A 31 1.78 20.69 -0.06
CA GLN A 31 0.35 20.99 -0.19
C GLN A 31 -0.40 19.69 -0.52
N PHE A 32 -1.70 19.65 -0.20
CA PHE A 32 -2.51 18.44 -0.34
C PHE A 32 -3.84 18.66 -1.07
N ASP A 33 -4.00 19.80 -1.73
CA ASP A 33 -5.24 20.13 -2.44
C ASP A 33 -5.49 19.19 -3.63
N ASP A 34 -4.42 18.75 -4.28
CA ASP A 34 -4.39 17.75 -5.36
C ASP A 34 -4.80 16.33 -4.90
N TRP A 35 -4.82 16.07 -3.59
CA TRP A 35 -5.34 14.84 -2.99
C TRP A 35 -6.84 14.88 -2.68
N SER A 36 -7.48 16.06 -2.75
CA SER A 36 -8.93 16.19 -2.50
C SER A 36 -9.83 15.40 -3.46
N PRO A 37 -9.54 15.25 -4.77
CA PRO A 37 -10.37 14.45 -5.66
C PRO A 37 -10.08 12.94 -5.57
N ILE A 38 -9.03 12.52 -4.85
CA ILE A 38 -8.63 11.12 -4.76
C ILE A 38 -9.55 10.39 -3.78
N ALA A 39 -10.07 9.24 -4.20
CA ALA A 39 -10.92 8.42 -3.35
C ALA A 39 -10.16 7.93 -2.11
N VAL A 40 -10.84 7.96 -0.96
CA VAL A 40 -10.33 7.36 0.27
C VAL A 40 -10.35 5.85 0.12
N ALA A 41 -9.18 5.21 0.24
CA ALA A 41 -9.05 3.75 0.19
C ALA A 41 -9.42 3.13 1.54
N VAL A 42 -8.96 3.75 2.63
CA VAL A 42 -9.24 3.30 4.00
C VAL A 42 -9.53 4.51 4.88
N THR A 43 -10.55 4.39 5.71
CA THR A 43 -10.78 5.25 6.87
C THR A 43 -10.66 4.42 8.13
N ASP A 44 -10.00 4.96 9.14
CA ASP A 44 -9.81 4.31 10.43
C ASP A 44 -10.34 5.26 11.53
N PRO A 45 -11.10 4.75 12.52
CA PRO A 45 -11.56 5.56 13.64
C PRO A 45 -10.37 6.14 14.42
N ALA A 46 -10.57 7.31 15.02
CA ALA A 46 -9.54 7.88 15.88
C ALA A 46 -9.49 7.16 17.23
N ASP A 47 -8.29 7.07 17.80
CA ASP A 47 -7.97 6.58 19.14
C ASP A 47 -8.30 5.09 19.38
N ASP A 48 -8.26 4.25 18.35
CA ASP A 48 -8.56 2.81 18.42
C ASP A 48 -7.39 1.88 18.09
N ALA A 49 -6.17 2.43 18.11
CA ALA A 49 -4.94 1.70 17.86
C ALA A 49 -4.85 0.39 18.66
N HIS A 50 -4.38 -0.66 17.99
CA HIS A 50 -4.37 -2.02 18.52
C HIS A 50 -3.11 -2.78 18.09
N ASP A 51 -2.81 -3.84 18.81
CA ASP A 51 -1.69 -4.73 18.54
C ASP A 51 -2.11 -5.80 17.54
N THR A 52 -1.48 -5.77 16.36
CA THR A 52 -1.63 -6.80 15.33
C THR A 52 -0.50 -7.82 15.37
N GLU A 53 0.46 -7.71 16.30
CA GLU A 53 1.52 -8.71 16.46
C GLU A 53 1.01 -9.93 17.24
N GLY A 54 1.07 -11.11 16.62
CA GLY A 54 0.79 -12.38 17.27
C GLY A 54 -0.51 -13.07 16.80
N ALA A 55 -0.89 -14.12 17.52
CA ALA A 55 -2.14 -14.82 17.24
C ALA A 55 -3.32 -13.93 17.65
N TYR A 56 -4.17 -13.58 16.68
CA TYR A 56 -5.45 -12.95 16.97
C TYR A 56 -6.21 -13.82 18.00
N PRO A 57 -6.90 -13.20 18.97
CA PRO A 57 -7.80 -13.93 19.85
C PRO A 57 -8.85 -14.70 19.02
N ASP A 58 -9.49 -15.71 19.62
CA ASP A 58 -10.45 -16.58 18.92
C ASP A 58 -11.66 -15.82 18.31
N ASP A 59 -11.90 -14.57 18.72
CA ASP A 59 -12.91 -13.67 18.17
C ASP A 59 -12.44 -12.89 16.93
N GLY A 60 -11.16 -13.06 16.54
CA GLY A 60 -10.53 -12.43 15.39
C GLY A 60 -10.22 -10.95 15.54
N GLN A 61 -10.36 -10.36 16.75
CA GLN A 61 -10.17 -8.92 16.95
C GLN A 61 -8.83 -8.62 17.62
N PRO A 62 -7.99 -7.73 17.05
CA PRO A 62 -6.72 -7.36 17.67
C PRO A 62 -6.93 -6.66 19.01
N ALA A 63 -5.96 -6.81 19.93
CA ALA A 63 -6.07 -6.25 21.27
C ALA A 63 -5.75 -4.75 21.27
N TYR A 64 -6.59 -3.92 21.89
CA TYR A 64 -6.33 -2.48 22.02
C TYR A 64 -4.96 -2.16 22.64
N ARG A 65 -4.32 -1.09 22.15
CA ARG A 65 -3.02 -0.60 22.62
C ARG A 65 -3.13 0.85 23.09
N GLU A 66 -2.97 1.06 24.39
CA GLU A 66 -3.18 2.34 25.08
C GLU A 66 -2.23 3.48 24.67
N TYR A 67 -1.16 3.21 23.93
CA TYR A 67 -0.11 4.20 23.62
C TYR A 67 0.49 4.04 22.21
N SER A 68 -0.28 4.29 21.15
CA SER A 68 0.34 4.57 19.85
C SER A 68 0.78 6.05 19.80
N ASP A 69 2.03 6.31 19.40
CA ASP A 69 2.51 7.69 19.16
C ASP A 69 1.83 8.32 17.93
N VAL A 70 1.27 7.48 17.06
CA VAL A 70 0.63 7.80 15.79
C VAL A 70 -0.57 6.88 15.61
N ASP A 71 -1.66 7.45 15.14
CA ASP A 71 -2.93 6.77 14.88
C ASP A 71 -3.38 7.12 13.46
N ILE A 72 -3.39 6.14 12.56
CA ILE A 72 -3.72 6.37 11.14
C ILE A 72 -5.21 6.64 11.05
N LEU A 73 -5.63 7.55 10.20
CA LEU A 73 -7.04 7.96 10.07
C LEU A 73 -7.56 7.80 8.64
N GLU A 74 -6.70 8.03 7.66
CA GLU A 74 -7.07 8.02 6.25
C GLU A 74 -5.89 7.58 5.41
N VAL A 75 -6.14 6.68 4.46
CA VAL A 75 -5.18 6.26 3.45
C VAL A 75 -5.78 6.44 2.06
N LYS A 76 -4.98 6.99 1.14
CA LYS A 76 -5.30 7.13 -0.28
C LYS A 76 -4.12 6.66 -1.13
N PHE A 77 -4.44 6.11 -2.30
CA PHE A 77 -3.46 5.77 -3.32
C PHE A 77 -3.92 6.29 -4.68
N THR A 78 -2.96 6.69 -5.49
CA THR A 78 -3.18 7.00 -6.90
C THR A 78 -1.86 6.81 -7.64
N ASN A 79 -1.91 6.72 -8.96
CA ASN A 79 -0.73 6.62 -9.79
C ASN A 79 -0.87 7.50 -11.05
N ASP A 80 0.27 7.79 -11.66
CA ASP A 80 0.33 8.28 -13.03
C ASP A 80 0.99 7.23 -13.95
N ALA A 81 1.59 7.64 -15.06
CA ALA A 81 2.26 6.74 -16.00
C ALA A 81 3.59 6.18 -15.47
N GLU A 82 4.20 6.82 -14.48
CA GLU A 82 5.58 6.54 -14.04
C GLU A 82 5.68 6.32 -12.53
N ASN A 83 4.73 6.84 -11.75
CA ASN A 83 4.81 6.94 -10.31
C ASN A 83 3.57 6.37 -9.63
N LEU A 84 3.80 5.71 -8.50
CA LEU A 84 2.80 5.39 -7.51
C LEU A 84 2.90 6.41 -6.36
N TYR A 85 1.76 6.95 -5.93
CA TYR A 85 1.66 7.91 -4.84
C TYR A 85 0.82 7.35 -3.70
N GLY A 86 1.31 7.52 -2.47
CA GLY A 86 0.56 7.22 -1.25
C GLY A 86 0.35 8.48 -0.41
N TYR A 87 -0.83 8.60 0.18
CA TYR A 87 -1.17 9.62 1.17
C TYR A 87 -1.68 8.96 2.43
N ILE A 88 -1.17 9.45 3.56
CA ILE A 88 -1.59 9.02 4.88
C ILE A 88 -1.85 10.24 5.73
N LYS A 89 -3.03 10.24 6.33
CA LYS A 89 -3.38 11.15 7.42
C LYS A 89 -3.35 10.37 8.72
N ALA A 90 -2.72 10.93 9.73
CA ALA A 90 -2.68 10.35 11.06
C ALA A 90 -2.82 11.44 12.13
N SER A 91 -3.27 11.04 13.32
CA SER A 91 -3.14 11.82 14.55
C SER A 91 -1.82 11.47 15.26
N GLY A 92 -1.45 12.25 16.29
CA GLY A 92 -0.21 12.04 17.03
C GLY A 92 1.01 12.76 16.44
N ILE A 93 2.21 12.25 16.71
CA ILE A 93 3.49 12.86 16.31
C ILE A 93 4.29 11.87 15.46
N ILE A 94 4.20 12.01 14.14
CA ILE A 94 5.01 11.23 13.20
C ILE A 94 6.48 11.57 13.40
N GLY A 95 7.31 10.53 13.55
CA GLY A 95 8.76 10.70 13.70
C GLY A 95 9.17 11.33 15.03
N ARG A 96 8.41 11.11 16.11
CA ARG A 96 8.82 11.46 17.49
C ARG A 96 9.96 10.59 18.00
N THR A 97 11.05 10.56 17.25
CA THR A 97 12.23 9.75 17.53
C THR A 97 13.36 10.64 18.01
N SER A 98 13.80 10.42 19.24
CA SER A 98 15.00 11.08 19.76
C SER A 98 16.23 10.57 19.03
N SER A 99 17.13 11.47 18.62
CA SER A 99 18.53 11.10 18.36
C SER A 99 19.11 10.43 19.61
N ASP A 100 20.07 9.51 19.45
CA ASP A 100 20.64 8.69 20.53
C ASP A 100 21.51 9.52 21.51
N THR A 101 20.89 10.48 22.19
CA THR A 101 21.49 11.30 23.24
C THR A 101 21.23 10.73 24.64
N THR A 102 20.36 9.73 24.75
CA THR A 102 19.89 9.14 26.01
C THR A 102 20.17 7.64 26.15
N GLY A 103 20.75 6.97 25.15
CA GLY A 103 21.16 5.56 25.24
C GLY A 103 20.03 4.54 25.08
N HIS A 104 18.92 4.91 24.40
CA HIS A 104 17.85 3.96 24.12
C HIS A 104 18.30 2.88 23.13
N ILE A 105 18.01 1.61 23.44
CA ILE A 105 18.36 0.44 22.61
C ILE A 105 17.81 0.56 21.17
N LYS A 106 16.66 1.23 20.99
CA LYS A 106 16.06 1.46 19.67
C LYS A 106 16.63 2.66 18.92
N LYS A 107 17.43 3.54 19.54
CA LYS A 107 18.06 4.74 18.92
C LYS A 107 17.11 5.61 18.10
N GLY A 108 15.87 5.76 18.56
CA GLY A 108 14.86 6.51 17.82
C GLY A 108 14.51 5.89 16.47
N ARG A 109 14.43 4.56 16.37
CA ARG A 109 13.93 3.89 15.17
C ARG A 109 12.41 3.96 15.09
N TYR A 110 11.89 4.39 13.94
CA TYR A 110 10.50 4.18 13.54
C TYR A 110 10.45 3.62 12.13
N TYR A 111 9.39 2.88 11.85
CA TYR A 111 9.17 2.18 10.60
C TYR A 111 7.83 2.58 10.00
N PHE A 112 7.82 2.73 8.69
CA PHE A 112 6.61 2.86 7.91
C PHE A 112 6.68 1.81 6.79
N ILE A 113 5.66 0.95 6.67
CA ILE A 113 5.67 -0.18 5.72
C ILE A 113 4.45 -0.10 4.81
N PHE A 114 4.66 -0.17 3.50
CA PHE A 114 3.62 -0.45 2.51
C PHE A 114 3.85 -1.83 1.90
N THR A 115 2.79 -2.65 1.86
CA THR A 115 2.77 -3.93 1.15
C THR A 115 1.66 -3.92 0.12
N ILE A 116 1.98 -4.24 -1.13
CA ILE A 116 1.05 -4.14 -2.26
C ILE A 116 1.21 -5.38 -3.15
N ASP A 117 0.08 -5.98 -3.51
CA ASP A 117 -0.08 -6.85 -4.69
C ASP A 117 -0.25 -5.92 -5.91
N VAL A 118 0.74 -5.90 -6.81
CA VAL A 118 0.77 -4.96 -7.94
C VAL A 118 0.20 -5.56 -9.21
N ASP A 119 -0.03 -6.88 -9.25
CA ASP A 119 -0.52 -7.59 -10.41
C ASP A 119 -1.89 -8.29 -10.23
N ASP A 120 -2.50 -8.16 -9.04
CA ASP A 120 -3.79 -8.73 -8.64
C ASP A 120 -3.81 -10.25 -8.86
N ASN A 121 -2.70 -10.91 -8.50
CA ASN A 121 -2.49 -12.33 -8.72
C ASN A 121 -1.97 -13.02 -7.46
N ASP A 122 -2.89 -13.62 -6.72
CA ASP A 122 -2.63 -14.42 -5.52
C ASP A 122 -1.63 -15.60 -5.71
N THR A 123 -1.28 -15.95 -6.95
CA THR A 123 -0.29 -17.02 -7.23
C THR A 123 1.16 -16.52 -7.34
N THR A 124 1.35 -15.20 -7.45
CA THR A 124 2.64 -14.51 -7.39
C THR A 124 2.84 -13.87 -6.01
N GLY A 125 4.00 -13.25 -5.76
CA GLY A 125 4.27 -12.59 -4.47
C GLY A 125 4.39 -13.53 -3.25
N TYR A 126 4.48 -12.93 -2.06
CA TYR A 126 4.60 -13.63 -0.79
C TYR A 126 3.34 -13.49 0.06
N ARG A 127 3.12 -14.47 0.94
CA ARG A 127 2.01 -14.46 1.89
C ARG A 127 2.27 -13.54 3.08
N LEU A 128 1.27 -12.76 3.48
CA LEU A 128 1.23 -12.16 4.82
C LEU A 128 0.41 -13.08 5.75
N LYS A 129 1.07 -13.60 6.79
CA LYS A 129 0.46 -14.47 7.81
C LYS A 129 0.85 -13.98 9.19
N GLU A 130 -0.07 -13.99 10.15
CA GLU A 130 0.21 -13.82 11.59
C GLU A 130 1.03 -12.54 11.91
N GLY A 131 0.48 -11.37 11.55
CA GLY A 131 1.15 -10.07 11.72
C GLY A 131 0.72 -9.00 10.72
N GLY A 132 -0.07 -9.38 9.70
CA GLY A 132 -0.86 -8.48 8.87
C GLY A 132 -2.31 -8.36 9.37
N TYR A 133 -3.06 -7.39 8.86
CA TYR A 133 -4.49 -7.26 9.14
C TYR A 133 -5.25 -8.49 8.61
N TYR A 134 -6.19 -9.01 9.40
CA TYR A 134 -7.06 -10.12 9.00
C TYR A 134 -8.07 -9.68 7.93
N PRO A 135 -8.41 -10.53 6.94
CA PRO A 135 -7.92 -11.89 6.72
C PRO A 135 -6.52 -11.96 6.10
N ASP A 136 -5.79 -13.04 6.39
CA ASP A 136 -4.58 -13.39 5.65
C ASP A 136 -4.87 -13.45 4.13
N SER A 137 -3.95 -12.92 3.32
CA SER A 137 -3.98 -13.06 1.87
C SER A 137 -2.60 -13.37 1.29
N ASP A 138 -2.59 -13.95 0.09
CA ASP A 138 -1.41 -14.21 -0.72
C ASP A 138 -1.26 -13.07 -1.77
N GLY A 139 -0.28 -13.12 -2.68
CA GLY A 139 -0.18 -12.15 -3.79
C GLY A 139 0.70 -10.92 -3.58
N TYR A 140 1.27 -10.68 -2.38
CA TYR A 140 2.01 -9.42 -2.15
C TYR A 140 3.36 -9.41 -2.89
N ASP A 141 3.54 -8.54 -3.87
CA ASP A 141 4.77 -8.47 -4.68
C ASP A 141 5.82 -7.50 -4.12
N MET A 142 5.36 -6.41 -3.50
CA MET A 142 6.23 -5.31 -3.10
C MET A 142 6.07 -4.98 -1.62
N ASN A 143 7.22 -4.79 -0.94
CA ASN A 143 7.32 -4.20 0.38
C ASN A 143 8.21 -2.95 0.31
N MET A 144 7.66 -1.80 0.67
CA MET A 144 8.45 -0.60 0.90
C MET A 144 8.47 -0.28 2.39
N GLU A 145 9.65 -0.46 3.00
CA GLU A 145 9.91 -0.04 4.37
C GLU A 145 10.72 1.27 4.38
N VAL A 146 10.22 2.29 5.06
CA VAL A 146 10.95 3.51 5.39
C VAL A 146 11.35 3.42 6.85
N GLU A 147 12.66 3.32 7.10
CA GLU A 147 13.22 3.46 8.44
C GLU A 147 13.76 4.89 8.62
N PHE A 148 13.60 5.44 9.82
CA PHE A 148 14.40 6.56 10.28
C PHE A 148 15.27 6.09 11.42
N TYR A 149 16.56 6.40 11.34
CA TYR A 149 17.56 5.95 12.29
C TYR A 149 18.52 7.10 12.57
N ASP A 150 18.77 7.36 13.85
CA ASP A 150 19.80 8.31 14.30
C ASP A 150 19.72 9.71 13.67
N GLY A 151 18.49 10.25 13.57
CA GLY A 151 18.28 11.61 13.06
C GLY A 151 18.21 11.75 11.54
N GLY A 152 18.23 10.63 10.79
CA GLY A 152 18.03 10.64 9.33
C GLY A 152 17.21 9.47 8.83
N TYR A 153 16.68 9.58 7.61
CA TYR A 153 16.08 8.44 6.92
C TYR A 153 17.14 7.41 6.58
N ASN A 154 16.88 6.15 6.93
CA ASN A 154 17.68 4.99 6.58
C ASN A 154 16.83 4.11 5.65
N THR A 155 17.21 4.03 4.38
CA THR A 155 16.40 3.37 3.36
C THR A 155 16.91 1.95 3.11
N GLY A 156 16.67 1.05 4.06
CA GLY A 156 16.82 -0.39 3.85
C GLY A 156 15.59 -0.96 3.14
N HIS A 157 15.35 -0.55 1.90
CA HIS A 157 14.14 -0.98 1.19
C HIS A 157 14.27 -2.43 0.70
N TYR A 158 13.28 -3.27 1.01
CA TYR A 158 13.08 -4.58 0.35
C TYR A 158 12.38 -4.38 -1.00
N ILE A 159 13.08 -3.75 -1.96
CA ILE A 159 12.47 -3.25 -3.22
C ILE A 159 11.83 -4.36 -4.08
N ASN A 160 12.18 -5.63 -3.86
CA ASN A 160 11.51 -6.75 -4.52
C ASN A 160 11.65 -8.02 -3.68
N HIS A 161 10.53 -8.68 -3.38
CA HIS A 161 10.50 -9.98 -2.70
C HIS A 161 9.78 -10.96 -3.62
N GLU A 162 10.40 -11.31 -4.74
CA GLU A 162 9.90 -12.36 -5.63
C GLU A 162 9.86 -13.70 -4.87
N PHE A 163 8.67 -14.26 -4.70
CA PHE A 163 8.53 -15.67 -4.35
C PHE A 163 8.72 -16.48 -5.63
N THR A 164 9.96 -16.88 -5.93
CA THR A 164 10.18 -17.94 -6.92
C THR A 164 9.72 -19.26 -6.28
N SER A 165 8.51 -19.73 -6.60
CA SER A 165 8.05 -21.05 -6.21
C SER A 165 8.76 -22.13 -7.04
N ASP A 166 10.01 -22.42 -6.73
CA ASP A 166 10.68 -23.65 -7.18
C ASP A 166 10.77 -24.64 -6.01
N TYR A 167 9.67 -25.34 -5.72
CA TYR A 167 9.68 -26.65 -5.04
C TYR A 167 8.46 -27.50 -5.41
#